data_AF-A0A140L6P4-F1
#
_entry.id   AF-A0A140L6P4-F1
#
_cell.length_a   1.000
_cell.length_b   1.000
_cell.length_c   1.000
_cell.angle_alpha   90.00
_cell.angle_beta   90.00
_cell.angle_gamma   90.00
#
_symmetry.space_group_name_H-M   'P 1'
#
loop_
_entity.id
_entity.type
_entity.pdbx_description
1 polymer ?
#
loop_
_entity_poly.entity_id
_entity_poly.type
_entity_poly.pdbx_seq_one_letter_code
_entity_poly.pdbx_strand_id
1 'polypeptide(L)'
;MKKAAAFLCLILLMSSITSYGDSQGPYRNGFIEGYVKKVLEKEIQIEEYDGTIHQLPFDPNALLTIDGVPASLKDFKAGMEVYGELKGRRLYTLESYATENLGYIPPGGKIRTGIVKKIDRDQIVLQLPTGQKETYFASAATIAMKKGAQVPHSVLYEGDRVKLYFDEIDSSLISKMEIEGDSIVVKDLYRGKLAFAHDLENKMVLEEVEALRNGKWEAVKPSIAIPYAMDLPLYAGGQKISYKQLKNYQGRTVYMAVKDFFGSQRAEKMIVKGQYESTYADKIKDINWYTQGLELNNNKNLAFHEGTIVIKNGRLVDMYSIDAKADVFVVADGRGSNLLADVIYVYNEDINHSNIGRHVVYSGRLDVILQDQVTLKNFFVLDNNQWVSFGGQKDLYYDSDTSIFDMEAQKFVSPKEFYAKDYAVDENSDYAKNRNLKDWHGYIYTDGDQIRTILVQKNMDSLLNQRITNGVIDKVYDDPLVGWTLELRDGKDWSSSKKQWMEKNASLRINLEKAMIIKDERMISAHELKAGDRLYMVRNDFEGKIIIVK
;
A
#
# COMPACT_ATOMS: atom_id res chain seq x y z
N MET A 1 9.45 48.20 51.93
CA MET A 1 8.19 47.90 51.23
C MET A 1 8.24 46.65 50.33
N LYS A 2 9.33 46.33 49.63
CA LYS A 2 9.40 45.09 48.80
C LYS A 2 9.42 43.76 49.57
N LYS A 3 9.93 43.72 50.81
CA LYS A 3 9.94 42.51 51.65
C LYS A 3 8.59 42.19 52.34
N ALA A 4 7.74 43.19 52.54
CA ALA A 4 6.41 43.01 53.12
C ALA A 4 5.40 42.49 52.07
N ALA A 5 5.53 42.94 50.82
CA ALA A 5 4.70 42.44 49.71
C ALA A 5 4.99 40.97 49.37
N ALA A 6 6.25 40.53 49.45
CA ALA A 6 6.60 39.13 49.22
C ALA A 6 6.04 38.18 50.30
N PHE A 7 5.97 38.63 51.55
CA PHE A 7 5.40 37.83 52.65
C PHE A 7 3.86 37.76 52.56
N LEU A 8 3.21 38.84 52.11
CA LEU A 8 1.76 38.86 51.87
C LEU A 8 1.35 37.97 50.69
N CYS A 9 2.15 37.93 49.61
CA CYS A 9 1.93 37.01 48.49
C CYS A 9 2.13 35.53 48.86
N LEU A 10 3.06 35.22 49.76
CA LEU A 10 3.28 33.84 50.23
C LEU A 10 2.12 33.35 51.13
N ILE A 11 1.53 34.24 51.93
CA ILE A 11 0.36 33.93 52.76
C ILE A 11 -0.91 33.80 51.91
N LEU A 12 -1.08 34.62 50.86
CA LEU A 12 -2.20 34.51 49.91
C LEU A 12 -2.12 33.26 49.03
N LEU A 13 -0.91 32.78 48.69
CA LEU A 13 -0.69 31.51 47.98
C LEU A 13 -0.90 30.27 48.86
N MET A 14 -0.85 30.40 50.19
CA MET A 14 -1.15 29.31 51.14
C MET A 14 -2.62 29.25 51.54
N SER A 15 -3.42 30.30 51.26
CA SER A 15 -4.85 30.35 51.59
C SER A 15 -5.82 29.98 50.45
N SER A 16 -5.32 29.63 49.26
CA SER A 16 -6.17 29.23 48.12
C SER A 16 -6.17 27.73 47.81
N ILE A 17 -5.68 26.87 48.71
CA ILE A 17 -5.99 25.44 48.68
C ILE A 17 -7.30 25.23 49.44
N THR A 18 -8.38 25.83 48.94
CA THR A 18 -9.69 25.24 49.18
C THR A 18 -9.74 24.01 48.29
N SER A 19 -9.36 22.87 48.86
CA SER A 19 -9.88 21.58 48.41
C SER A 19 -11.38 21.77 48.26
N TYR A 20 -11.89 21.76 47.03
CA TYR A 20 -13.28 21.37 46.80
C TYR A 20 -13.35 19.94 47.35
N GLY A 21 -13.67 19.83 48.64
CA GLY A 21 -14.05 18.58 49.24
C GLY A 21 -15.31 18.20 48.53
N ASP A 22 -15.17 17.30 47.56
CA ASP A 22 -16.29 16.56 47.02
C ASP A 22 -17.16 16.13 48.21
N SER A 23 -18.37 16.69 48.24
CA SER A 23 -19.24 16.56 49.39
C SER A 23 -19.67 15.10 49.63
N GLN A 24 -19.40 14.22 48.65
CA GLN A 24 -19.85 12.83 48.59
C GLN A 24 -18.74 11.85 48.12
N GLY A 25 -17.46 12.14 48.38
CA GLY A 25 -16.39 11.21 47.99
C GLY A 25 -16.38 9.89 48.82
N PRO A 26 -15.80 8.79 48.29
CA PRO A 26 -15.87 7.45 48.88
C PRO A 26 -15.28 7.37 50.29
N TYR A 27 -14.35 8.28 50.62
CA TYR A 27 -13.75 8.40 51.96
C TYR A 27 -14.70 8.92 53.04
N ARG A 28 -15.80 9.60 52.67
CA ARG A 28 -16.84 10.04 53.60
C ARG A 28 -18.00 9.06 53.65
N ASN A 29 -18.35 8.49 52.50
CA ASN A 29 -19.48 7.57 52.38
C ASN A 29 -19.14 6.17 52.90
N GLY A 30 -17.85 5.83 52.96
CA GLY A 30 -17.38 4.54 53.45
C GLY A 30 -17.58 3.41 52.46
N PHE A 31 -17.93 3.72 51.20
CA PHE A 31 -18.01 2.78 50.09
C PHE A 31 -17.66 3.46 48.77
N ILE A 32 -17.39 2.67 47.73
CA ILE A 32 -17.16 3.10 46.34
C ILE A 32 -17.85 2.12 45.39
N GLU A 33 -18.43 2.65 44.32
CA GLU A 33 -19.07 1.88 43.24
C GLU A 33 -18.54 2.35 41.90
N GLY A 34 -18.30 1.44 40.96
CA GLY A 34 -17.84 1.79 39.62
C GLY A 34 -17.14 0.66 38.88
N TYR A 35 -16.29 1.02 37.93
CA TYR A 35 -15.57 0.06 37.10
C TYR A 35 -14.08 0.00 37.45
N VAL A 36 -13.53 -1.21 37.48
CA VAL A 36 -12.09 -1.41 37.62
C VAL A 36 -11.39 -0.83 36.39
N LYS A 37 -10.51 0.14 36.58
CA LYS A 37 -9.67 0.70 35.51
C LYS A 37 -8.35 -0.06 35.40
N LYS A 38 -7.76 -0.39 36.55
CA LYS A 38 -6.45 -1.04 36.64
C LYS A 38 -6.25 -1.70 38.00
N VAL A 39 -5.61 -2.86 38.01
CA VAL A 39 -5.17 -3.56 39.22
C VAL A 39 -3.65 -3.43 39.38
N LEU A 40 -3.20 -3.07 40.58
CA LEU A 40 -1.79 -2.98 40.99
C LEU A 40 -1.53 -3.99 42.14
N GLU A 41 -0.27 -4.18 42.54
CA GLU A 41 0.08 -5.24 43.51
C GLU A 41 -0.61 -5.10 44.88
N LYS A 42 -0.93 -3.89 45.33
CA LYS A 42 -1.54 -3.61 46.64
C LYS A 42 -2.68 -2.59 46.59
N GLU A 43 -3.05 -2.17 45.38
CA GLU A 43 -3.99 -1.07 45.15
C GLU A 43 -4.81 -1.36 43.90
N ILE A 44 -5.98 -0.72 43.80
CA ILE A 44 -6.85 -0.79 42.63
C ILE A 44 -7.26 0.62 42.23
N GLN A 45 -7.36 0.87 40.92
CA GLN A 45 -7.96 2.08 40.39
C GLN A 45 -9.40 1.78 39.97
N ILE A 46 -10.34 2.51 40.55
CA ILE A 46 -11.78 2.43 40.28
C ILE A 46 -12.23 3.76 39.70
N GLU A 47 -13.00 3.70 38.63
CA GLU A 47 -13.69 4.83 38.01
C GLU A 47 -15.16 4.77 38.41
N GLU A 48 -15.64 5.75 39.20
CA GLU A 48 -17.04 5.86 39.60
C GLU A 48 -17.91 6.20 38.38
N TYR A 49 -19.23 6.01 38.49
CA TYR A 49 -20.15 6.19 37.36
C TYR A 49 -20.18 7.64 36.80
N ASP A 50 -19.74 8.62 37.57
CA ASP A 50 -19.61 10.02 37.14
C ASP A 50 -18.27 10.32 36.44
N GLY A 51 -17.40 9.32 36.29
CA GLY A 51 -16.08 9.41 35.64
C GLY A 51 -14.94 9.82 36.57
N THR A 52 -15.19 9.99 37.88
CA THR A 52 -14.13 10.27 38.85
C THR A 52 -13.27 9.02 39.13
N ILE A 53 -11.96 9.20 39.27
CA ILE A 53 -11.01 8.07 39.39
C ILE A 53 -10.35 8.07 40.76
N HIS A 54 -10.44 6.93 41.44
CA HIS A 54 -9.93 6.71 42.78
C HIS A 54 -8.90 5.58 42.79
N GLN A 55 -7.72 5.86 43.33
CA GLN A 55 -6.70 4.85 43.60
C GLN A 55 -6.74 4.47 45.06
N LEU A 56 -7.12 3.22 45.33
CA LEU A 56 -7.43 2.74 46.67
C LEU A 56 -6.52 1.57 47.06
N PRO A 57 -5.78 1.69 48.18
CA PRO A 57 -5.03 0.57 48.74
C PRO A 57 -5.95 -0.40 49.49
N PHE A 58 -5.58 -1.67 49.51
CA PHE A 58 -6.31 -2.70 50.26
C PHE A 58 -5.89 -2.76 51.73
N ASP A 59 -6.83 -3.05 52.63
CA ASP A 59 -6.52 -3.54 53.96
C ASP A 59 -5.81 -4.91 53.88
N PRO A 60 -4.84 -5.24 54.77
CA PRO A 60 -4.19 -6.55 54.78
C PRO A 60 -5.14 -7.74 54.89
N ASN A 61 -6.33 -7.53 55.46
CA ASN A 61 -7.36 -8.56 55.62
C ASN A 61 -8.61 -8.29 54.76
N ALA A 62 -8.47 -7.58 53.64
CA ALA A 62 -9.59 -7.26 52.78
C ALA A 62 -10.25 -8.53 52.23
N LEU A 63 -11.58 -8.59 52.28
CA LEU A 63 -12.37 -9.68 51.69
C LEU A 63 -12.69 -9.34 50.24
N LEU A 64 -12.22 -10.17 49.31
CA LEU A 64 -12.45 -9.98 47.88
C LEU A 64 -13.36 -11.11 47.37
N THR A 65 -14.45 -10.75 46.70
CA THR A 65 -15.40 -11.71 46.13
C THR A 65 -15.78 -11.34 44.70
N ILE A 66 -16.05 -12.36 43.89
CA ILE A 66 -16.69 -12.22 42.58
C ILE A 66 -17.91 -13.14 42.60
N ASP A 67 -19.11 -12.59 42.36
CA ASP A 67 -20.39 -13.30 42.46
C ASP A 67 -20.58 -14.07 43.79
N GLY A 68 -20.14 -13.46 44.90
CA GLY A 68 -20.17 -14.07 46.22
C GLY A 68 -19.13 -15.18 46.48
N VAL A 69 -18.27 -15.50 45.50
CA VAL A 69 -17.18 -16.48 45.64
C VAL A 69 -15.87 -15.78 46.01
N PRO A 70 -15.11 -16.25 47.02
CA PRO A 70 -13.80 -15.68 47.36
C PRO A 70 -12.85 -15.64 46.16
N ALA A 71 -12.25 -14.48 45.91
CA ALA A 71 -11.37 -14.22 44.79
C ALA A 71 -10.03 -13.63 45.25
N SER A 72 -9.02 -13.70 44.39
CA SER A 72 -7.76 -12.98 44.60
C SER A 72 -7.78 -11.65 43.84
N LEU A 73 -6.95 -10.69 44.26
CA LEU A 73 -6.86 -9.40 43.58
C LEU A 73 -6.52 -9.51 42.08
N LYS A 74 -5.81 -10.58 41.68
CA LYS A 74 -5.45 -10.83 40.27
C LYS A 74 -6.64 -11.22 39.41
N ASP A 75 -7.75 -11.64 40.02
CA ASP A 75 -8.94 -12.12 39.33
C ASP A 75 -9.83 -10.95 38.86
N PHE A 76 -9.70 -9.78 39.49
CA PHE A 76 -10.34 -8.54 39.05
C PHE A 76 -9.66 -8.03 37.77
N LYS A 77 -10.45 -7.74 36.74
CA LYS A 77 -9.99 -7.27 35.43
C LYS A 77 -10.55 -5.88 35.15
N ALA A 78 -9.83 -5.13 34.30
CA ALA A 78 -10.33 -3.84 33.84
C ALA A 78 -11.69 -4.01 33.15
N GLY A 79 -12.64 -3.12 33.45
CA GLY A 79 -14.02 -3.14 32.97
C GLY A 79 -15.01 -3.88 33.87
N MET A 80 -14.56 -4.61 34.90
CA MET A 80 -15.47 -5.25 35.85
C MET A 80 -16.15 -4.22 36.75
N GLU A 81 -17.46 -4.35 36.93
CA GLU A 81 -18.21 -3.54 37.89
C GLU A 81 -17.91 -4.03 39.32
N VAL A 82 -17.70 -3.10 40.23
CA VAL A 82 -17.30 -3.37 41.60
C VAL A 82 -18.04 -2.48 42.61
N TYR A 83 -18.30 -3.06 43.77
CA TYR A 83 -18.72 -2.39 44.99
C TYR A 83 -17.66 -2.66 46.06
N GLY A 84 -17.14 -1.64 46.73
CA GLY A 84 -16.15 -1.82 47.79
C GLY A 84 -16.44 -0.97 49.01
N GLU A 85 -16.35 -1.55 50.20
CA GLU A 85 -16.46 -0.79 51.45
C GLU A 85 -15.07 -0.31 51.91
N LEU A 86 -15.00 0.93 52.37
CA LEU A 86 -13.79 1.56 52.87
C LEU A 86 -13.81 1.63 54.40
N LYS A 87 -12.69 1.26 55.03
CA LYS A 87 -12.37 1.64 56.41
C LYS A 87 -11.28 2.70 56.39
N GLY A 88 -11.67 3.95 56.64
CA GLY A 88 -10.79 5.10 56.49
C GLY A 88 -10.43 5.33 55.02
N ARG A 89 -9.16 5.08 54.64
CA ARG A 89 -8.68 5.24 53.25
C ARG A 89 -8.30 3.93 52.57
N ARG A 90 -8.69 2.79 53.15
CA ARG A 90 -8.35 1.46 52.61
C ARG A 90 -9.62 0.67 52.32
N LEU A 91 -9.60 -0.10 51.23
CA LEU A 91 -10.65 -1.05 50.90
C LEU A 91 -10.63 -2.21 51.88
N TYR A 92 -11.74 -2.43 52.56
CA TYR A 92 -11.97 -3.51 53.51
C TYR A 92 -12.73 -4.67 52.86
N THR A 93 -13.62 -4.38 51.91
CA THR A 93 -14.25 -5.37 51.04
C THR A 93 -14.17 -4.89 49.59
N LEU A 94 -14.16 -5.84 48.66
CA LEU A 94 -14.38 -5.56 47.25
C LEU A 94 -15.17 -6.73 46.65
N GLU A 95 -16.41 -6.46 46.28
CA GLU A 95 -17.26 -7.37 45.54
C GLU A 95 -17.27 -6.94 44.07
N SER A 96 -17.22 -7.91 43.18
CA SER A 96 -17.46 -7.70 41.75
C SER A 96 -18.54 -8.65 41.26
N TYR A 97 -19.18 -8.25 40.18
CA TYR A 97 -20.16 -9.06 39.49
C TYR A 97 -19.58 -9.47 38.13
N ALA A 98 -19.72 -10.74 37.75
CA ALA A 98 -19.39 -11.16 36.40
C ALA A 98 -20.33 -10.41 35.43
N THR A 99 -19.79 -9.41 34.74
CA THR A 99 -20.57 -8.55 33.84
C THR A 99 -21.07 -9.36 32.64
N GLU A 100 -22.27 -9.03 32.13
CA GLU A 100 -22.80 -9.60 30.87
C GLU A 100 -21.92 -9.28 29.63
N ASN A 101 -21.04 -8.27 29.70
CA ASN A 101 -20.11 -7.93 28.63
C ASN A 101 -18.83 -8.78 28.65
N LEU A 102 -18.98 -10.06 28.30
CA LEU A 102 -17.88 -10.89 27.85
C LEU A 102 -17.26 -10.26 26.59
N GLY A 103 -16.03 -9.74 26.66
CA GLY A 103 -15.28 -9.38 25.44
C GLY A 103 -14.65 -8.00 25.35
N TYR A 104 -14.64 -7.19 26.43
CA TYR A 104 -13.84 -5.96 26.42
C TYR A 104 -12.35 -6.29 26.24
N ILE A 105 -11.75 -5.73 25.19
CA ILE A 105 -10.32 -5.71 24.97
C ILE A 105 -9.86 -4.25 24.97
N PRO A 106 -8.62 -3.95 25.41
CA PRO A 106 -8.07 -2.62 25.18
C PRO A 106 -8.00 -2.34 23.66
N PRO A 107 -8.04 -1.08 23.22
CA PRO A 107 -7.82 -0.72 21.81
C PRO A 107 -6.56 -1.37 21.25
N GLY A 108 -6.68 -1.98 20.06
CA GLY A 108 -5.65 -2.80 19.43
C GLY A 108 -5.33 -4.12 20.14
N GLY A 109 -6.15 -4.55 21.11
CA GLY A 109 -5.91 -5.73 21.93
C GLY A 109 -6.05 -7.05 21.17
N LYS A 110 -6.89 -7.09 20.13
CA LYS A 110 -7.00 -8.24 19.22
C LYS A 110 -6.08 -8.00 18.04
N ILE A 111 -5.26 -9.01 17.76
CA ILE A 111 -4.31 -9.00 16.65
C ILE A 111 -4.62 -10.17 15.71
N ARG A 112 -4.54 -9.90 14.41
CA ARG A 112 -4.54 -10.90 13.36
C ARG A 112 -3.34 -10.66 12.46
N THR A 113 -2.66 -11.71 12.05
CA THR A 113 -1.47 -11.61 11.19
C THR A 113 -1.62 -12.57 10.04
N GLY A 114 -1.24 -12.16 8.84
CA GLY A 114 -1.38 -13.00 7.65
C GLY A 114 -0.89 -12.31 6.39
N ILE A 115 -1.17 -12.96 5.26
CA ILE A 115 -0.82 -12.49 3.92
C ILE A 115 -2.08 -12.00 3.22
N VAL A 116 -2.06 -10.80 2.65
CA VAL A 116 -3.17 -10.26 1.87
C VAL A 116 -3.32 -11.09 0.60
N LYS A 117 -4.47 -11.73 0.41
CA LYS A 117 -4.79 -12.52 -0.78
C LYS A 117 -5.62 -11.77 -1.79
N LYS A 118 -6.44 -10.83 -1.34
CA LYS A 118 -7.28 -10.00 -2.20
C LYS A 118 -7.59 -8.69 -1.50
N ILE A 119 -7.67 -7.63 -2.30
CA ILE A 119 -8.14 -6.31 -1.88
C ILE A 119 -9.37 -5.99 -2.74
N ASP A 120 -10.48 -5.65 -2.10
CA ASP A 120 -11.72 -5.24 -2.77
C ASP A 120 -12.33 -4.03 -2.05
N ARG A 121 -11.98 -2.82 -2.48
CA ARG A 121 -12.32 -1.54 -1.87
C ARG A 121 -11.83 -1.51 -0.43
N ASP A 122 -12.74 -1.42 0.52
CA ASP A 122 -12.48 -1.50 1.95
C ASP A 122 -12.26 -2.94 2.45
N GLN A 123 -12.62 -3.96 1.67
CA GLN A 123 -12.50 -5.36 2.06
C GLN A 123 -11.09 -5.90 1.81
N ILE A 124 -10.53 -6.58 2.81
CA ILE A 124 -9.22 -7.22 2.76
C ILE A 124 -9.38 -8.68 3.13
N VAL A 125 -9.06 -9.58 2.18
CA VAL A 125 -9.04 -11.02 2.42
C VAL A 125 -7.63 -11.42 2.88
N LEU A 126 -7.53 -11.87 4.12
CA LEU A 126 -6.27 -12.26 4.75
C LEU A 126 -6.17 -13.79 4.85
N GLN A 127 -5.05 -14.36 4.40
CA GLN A 127 -4.70 -15.74 4.72
C GLN A 127 -3.87 -15.79 6.00
N LEU A 128 -4.41 -16.46 7.03
CA LEU A 128 -3.74 -16.69 8.30
C LEU A 128 -2.60 -17.74 8.15
N PRO A 129 -1.65 -17.83 9.10
CA PRO A 129 -0.61 -18.85 9.11
C PRO A 129 -1.15 -20.30 9.10
N THR A 130 -2.39 -20.49 9.56
CA THR A 130 -3.10 -21.78 9.52
C THR A 130 -3.57 -22.16 8.11
N GLY A 131 -3.48 -21.25 7.14
CA GLY A 131 -3.97 -21.42 5.78
C GLY A 131 -5.42 -20.96 5.59
N GLN A 132 -6.17 -20.73 6.67
CA GLN A 132 -7.54 -20.22 6.65
C GLN A 132 -7.59 -18.80 6.08
N LYS A 133 -8.64 -18.52 5.29
CA LYS A 133 -8.92 -17.17 4.77
C LYS A 133 -10.00 -16.51 5.61
N GLU A 134 -9.74 -15.27 6.02
CA GLU A 134 -10.69 -14.41 6.73
C GLU A 134 -10.82 -13.07 6.02
N THR A 135 -11.94 -12.40 6.25
CA THR A 135 -12.25 -11.10 5.64
C THR A 135 -12.31 -10.03 6.71
N TYR A 136 -11.65 -8.90 6.46
CA TYR A 136 -11.66 -7.72 7.30
C TYR A 136 -11.95 -6.46 6.48
N PHE A 137 -12.25 -5.36 7.16
CA PHE A 137 -12.64 -4.09 6.52
C PHE A 137 -11.77 -2.94 7.01
N ALA A 138 -11.33 -2.08 6.10
CA ALA A 138 -10.68 -0.81 6.39
C ALA A 138 -11.69 0.35 6.27
N SER A 139 -11.47 1.43 7.01
CA SER A 139 -12.25 2.67 6.88
C SER A 139 -11.30 3.87 6.86
N ALA A 140 -11.83 5.06 6.61
CA ALA A 140 -11.02 6.29 6.69
C ALA A 140 -10.33 6.48 8.05
N ALA A 141 -10.85 5.88 9.13
CA ALA A 141 -10.23 5.90 10.46
C ALA A 141 -9.12 4.84 10.66
N THR A 142 -9.02 3.86 9.77
CA THR A 142 -7.99 2.81 9.86
C THR A 142 -6.60 3.42 9.64
N ILE A 143 -5.72 3.29 10.62
CA ILE A 143 -4.35 3.81 10.52
C ILE A 143 -3.48 2.75 9.83
N ALA A 144 -2.98 3.02 8.62
CA ALA A 144 -1.99 2.17 7.98
C ALA A 144 -0.56 2.66 8.23
N MET A 145 0.31 1.73 8.60
CA MET A 145 1.71 1.98 8.91
C MET A 145 2.60 1.08 8.06
N LYS A 146 3.67 1.64 7.49
CA LYS A 146 4.74 0.89 6.81
C LYS A 146 6.09 1.42 7.25
N LYS A 147 6.98 0.53 7.70
CA LYS A 147 8.33 0.87 8.20
C LYS A 147 8.32 2.00 9.27
N GLY A 148 7.30 2.00 10.13
CA GLY A 148 7.15 2.98 11.21
C GLY A 148 6.56 4.33 10.81
N ALA A 149 6.29 4.57 9.52
CA ALA A 149 5.62 5.78 9.03
C ALA A 149 4.15 5.50 8.70
N GLN A 150 3.27 6.47 8.91
CA GLN A 150 1.89 6.41 8.44
C GLN A 150 1.87 6.54 6.93
N VAL A 151 1.13 5.65 6.26
CA VAL A 151 1.00 5.62 4.80
C VAL A 151 -0.47 5.53 4.41
N PRO A 152 -0.84 5.96 3.20
CA PRO A 152 -2.18 5.71 2.67
C PRO A 152 -2.46 4.21 2.52
N HIS A 153 -3.73 3.81 2.57
CA HIS A 153 -4.12 2.40 2.34
C HIS A 153 -3.78 1.92 0.94
N SER A 154 -3.72 2.85 -0.01
CA SER A 154 -3.31 2.58 -1.38
C SER A 154 -1.95 1.91 -1.45
N VAL A 155 -1.04 2.08 -0.48
CA VAL A 155 0.28 1.42 -0.45
C VAL A 155 0.20 -0.11 -0.29
N LEU A 156 -0.93 -0.66 0.12
CA LEU A 156 -1.12 -2.09 0.32
C LEU A 156 -1.17 -2.85 -1.02
N TYR A 157 -0.38 -3.93 -1.13
CA TYR A 157 -0.42 -4.84 -2.27
C TYR A 157 -0.94 -6.24 -1.88
N GLU A 158 -1.55 -6.93 -2.84
CA GLU A 158 -1.73 -8.38 -2.73
C GLU A 158 -0.38 -9.07 -2.55
N GLY A 159 -0.32 -10.01 -1.61
CA GLY A 159 0.91 -10.69 -1.19
C GLY A 159 1.64 -10.01 -0.02
N ASP A 160 1.27 -8.80 0.39
CA ASP A 160 1.89 -8.15 1.54
C ASP A 160 1.53 -8.89 2.84
N ARG A 161 2.50 -8.96 3.75
CA ARG A 161 2.27 -9.45 5.11
C ARG A 161 1.83 -8.30 5.99
N VAL A 162 0.70 -8.46 6.64
CA VAL A 162 0.12 -7.44 7.51
C VAL A 162 -0.18 -7.98 8.90
N LYS A 163 -0.12 -7.08 9.87
CA LYS A 163 -0.68 -7.24 11.21
C LYS A 163 -1.84 -6.26 11.36
N LEU A 164 -3.02 -6.82 11.61
CA LEU A 164 -4.27 -6.09 11.80
C LEU A 164 -4.59 -6.04 13.29
N TYR A 165 -4.91 -4.84 13.76
CA TYR A 165 -5.30 -4.55 15.14
C TYR A 165 -6.78 -4.18 15.15
N PHE A 166 -7.47 -4.61 16.20
CA PHE A 166 -8.89 -4.38 16.40
C PHE A 166 -9.14 -3.92 17.83
N ASP A 167 -10.14 -3.05 17.97
CA ASP A 167 -10.51 -2.45 19.26
C ASP A 167 -11.66 -3.22 19.95
N GLU A 168 -12.27 -4.18 19.23
CA GLU A 168 -13.34 -5.05 19.73
C GLU A 168 -13.07 -6.52 19.35
N ILE A 169 -13.48 -7.46 20.22
CA ILE A 169 -13.18 -8.89 20.06
C ILE A 169 -13.85 -9.51 18.83
N ASP A 170 -15.06 -9.08 18.50
CA ASP A 170 -15.86 -9.65 17.40
C ASP A 170 -15.88 -8.76 16.15
N SER A 171 -15.21 -7.61 16.19
CA SER A 171 -15.15 -6.71 15.04
C SER A 171 -14.23 -7.27 13.95
N SER A 172 -14.66 -7.04 12.71
CA SER A 172 -13.88 -7.21 11.48
C SER A 172 -13.35 -5.87 10.94
N LEU A 173 -13.68 -4.75 11.59
CA LEU A 173 -13.20 -3.41 11.24
C LEU A 173 -11.80 -3.19 11.83
N ILE A 174 -10.84 -2.93 10.96
CA ILE A 174 -9.44 -2.76 11.32
C ILE A 174 -9.25 -1.36 11.93
N SER A 175 -8.74 -1.26 13.16
CA SER A 175 -8.38 0.03 13.76
C SER A 175 -7.00 0.48 13.30
N LYS A 176 -6.03 -0.44 13.26
CA LYS A 176 -4.68 -0.19 12.76
C LYS A 176 -4.18 -1.36 11.92
N MET A 177 -3.48 -1.04 10.84
CA MET A 177 -2.80 -1.99 9.97
C MET A 177 -1.31 -1.69 9.96
N GLU A 178 -0.49 -2.68 10.26
CA GLU A 178 0.96 -2.62 10.09
C GLU A 178 1.36 -3.51 8.92
N ILE A 179 1.90 -2.90 7.87
CA ILE A 179 2.45 -3.58 6.69
C ILE A 179 3.90 -3.95 7.03
N GLU A 180 4.06 -5.17 7.58
CA GLU A 180 5.31 -5.65 8.20
C GLU A 180 6.35 -6.10 7.18
N GLY A 181 5.92 -6.59 6.01
CA GLY A 181 6.83 -7.18 5.04
C GLY A 181 6.28 -7.18 3.64
N ASP A 182 7.16 -6.89 2.68
CA ASP A 182 6.80 -6.81 1.28
C ASP A 182 6.44 -8.20 0.74
N SER A 183 5.37 -8.24 -0.05
CA SER A 183 5.33 -9.10 -1.23
C SER A 183 6.69 -9.04 -1.97
N ILE A 184 7.19 -10.19 -2.42
CA ILE A 184 8.54 -10.28 -2.96
C ILE A 184 8.65 -9.45 -4.25
N VAL A 185 9.31 -8.30 -4.20
CA VAL A 185 9.62 -7.50 -5.38
C VAL A 185 10.64 -8.24 -6.22
N VAL A 186 10.26 -8.57 -7.44
CA VAL A 186 11.13 -9.31 -8.36
C VAL A 186 12.11 -8.34 -8.96
N LYS A 187 13.40 -8.54 -8.66
CA LYS A 187 14.50 -7.79 -9.27
C LYS A 187 14.69 -8.22 -10.71
N ASP A 188 14.72 -9.53 -10.93
CA ASP A 188 14.97 -10.16 -12.22
C ASP A 188 14.25 -11.51 -12.35
N LEU A 189 13.91 -11.85 -13.58
CA LEU A 189 13.52 -13.20 -13.99
C LEU A 189 14.65 -13.74 -14.86
N TYR A 190 15.32 -14.79 -14.38
CA TYR A 190 16.39 -15.44 -15.13
C TYR A 190 15.95 -16.78 -15.70
N ARG A 191 16.61 -17.17 -16.79
CA ARG A 191 16.75 -18.57 -17.20
C ARG A 191 18.23 -18.90 -17.40
N GLY A 192 18.61 -20.14 -17.15
CA GLY A 192 19.96 -20.64 -17.41
C GLY A 192 20.03 -22.15 -17.26
N LYS A 193 21.11 -22.77 -17.74
CA LYS A 193 21.35 -24.21 -17.60
C LYS A 193 21.89 -24.53 -16.21
N LEU A 194 21.31 -25.50 -15.52
CA LEU A 194 21.79 -25.96 -14.23
C LEU A 194 23.14 -26.66 -14.38
N ALA A 195 24.22 -26.07 -13.88
CA ALA A 195 25.53 -26.72 -13.85
C ALA A 195 25.60 -27.69 -12.67
N PHE A 196 25.38 -27.19 -11.46
CA PHE A 196 25.29 -28.01 -10.24
C PHE A 196 24.57 -27.24 -9.12
N ALA A 197 24.08 -27.98 -8.12
CA ALA A 197 23.53 -27.44 -6.89
C ALA A 197 24.39 -27.88 -5.70
N HIS A 198 24.80 -26.94 -4.86
CA HIS A 198 25.52 -27.23 -3.62
C HIS A 198 24.52 -27.40 -2.49
N ASP A 199 24.20 -28.66 -2.18
CA ASP A 199 23.26 -29.01 -1.08
C ASP A 199 23.69 -28.46 0.29
N LEU A 200 25.00 -28.27 0.52
CA LEU A 200 25.53 -27.74 1.78
C LEU A 200 25.47 -26.21 1.89
N GLU A 201 25.61 -25.51 0.77
CA GLU A 201 25.63 -24.04 0.74
C GLU A 201 24.27 -23.44 0.37
N ASN A 202 23.28 -24.26 0.01
CA ASN A 202 21.99 -23.84 -0.51
C ASN A 202 22.15 -22.84 -1.68
N LYS A 203 23.06 -23.16 -2.60
CA LYS A 203 23.35 -22.36 -3.79
C LYS A 203 23.25 -23.23 -5.03
N MET A 204 22.73 -22.65 -6.10
CA MET A 204 22.76 -23.26 -7.42
C MET A 204 23.62 -22.45 -8.36
N VAL A 205 24.34 -23.13 -9.24
CA VAL A 205 25.12 -22.49 -10.29
C VAL A 205 24.40 -22.70 -11.61
N LEU A 206 24.11 -21.58 -12.28
CA LEU A 206 23.59 -21.56 -13.64
C LEU A 206 24.68 -21.13 -14.60
N GLU A 207 24.65 -21.69 -15.80
CA GLU A 207 25.42 -21.29 -16.97
C GLU A 207 24.50 -20.74 -18.06
N GLU A 208 25.06 -19.98 -19.00
CA GLU A 208 24.31 -19.37 -20.12
C GLU A 208 23.10 -18.55 -19.60
N VAL A 209 23.38 -17.66 -18.65
CA VAL A 209 22.34 -16.95 -17.90
C VAL A 209 21.77 -15.82 -18.75
N GLU A 210 20.47 -15.89 -18.97
CA GLU A 210 19.69 -14.88 -19.66
C GLU A 210 18.66 -14.26 -18.70
N ALA A 211 18.42 -12.97 -18.85
CA ALA A 211 17.38 -12.24 -18.14
C ALA A 211 16.23 -11.91 -19.08
N LEU A 212 15.00 -11.94 -18.58
CA LEU A 212 13.88 -11.40 -19.35
C LEU A 212 13.99 -9.87 -19.37
N ARG A 213 14.13 -9.31 -20.57
CA ARG A 213 14.27 -7.89 -20.88
C ARG A 213 13.51 -7.55 -22.13
N ASN A 214 12.69 -6.50 -22.09
CA ASN A 214 11.97 -5.98 -23.25
C ASN A 214 11.22 -7.09 -24.04
N GLY A 215 10.62 -8.03 -23.29
CA GLY A 215 9.87 -9.16 -23.85
C GLY A 215 10.69 -10.36 -24.32
N LYS A 216 12.01 -10.34 -24.14
CA LYS A 216 12.93 -11.34 -24.70
C LYS A 216 13.96 -11.78 -23.68
N TRP A 217 14.51 -12.98 -23.89
CA TRP A 217 15.65 -13.45 -23.13
C TRP A 217 16.93 -12.82 -23.70
N GLU A 218 17.64 -12.09 -22.85
CA GLU A 218 18.90 -11.43 -23.19
C GLU A 218 20.03 -11.99 -22.32
N ALA A 219 21.15 -12.36 -22.94
CA ALA A 219 22.32 -12.88 -22.23
C ALA A 219 22.89 -11.81 -21.29
N VAL A 220 22.99 -12.14 -20.00
CA VAL A 220 23.48 -11.21 -18.97
C VAL A 220 24.79 -11.67 -18.33
N LYS A 221 24.99 -12.98 -18.15
CA LYS A 221 26.19 -13.53 -17.53
C LYS A 221 26.52 -14.92 -18.08
N PRO A 222 27.81 -15.27 -18.25
CA PRO A 222 28.20 -16.62 -18.62
C PRO A 222 27.84 -17.65 -17.54
N SER A 223 27.97 -17.26 -16.27
CA SER A 223 27.57 -18.07 -15.11
C SER A 223 27.18 -17.20 -13.92
N ILE A 224 26.31 -17.72 -13.06
CA ILE A 224 25.94 -17.10 -11.78
C ILE A 224 25.70 -18.17 -10.71
N ALA A 225 26.18 -17.90 -9.49
CA ALA A 225 25.81 -18.66 -8.31
C ALA A 225 24.70 -17.92 -7.55
N ILE A 226 23.53 -18.53 -7.38
CA ILE A 226 22.38 -17.92 -6.72
C ILE A 226 22.01 -18.72 -5.47
N PRO A 227 22.01 -18.10 -4.27
CA PRO A 227 21.49 -18.71 -3.06
C PRO A 227 19.97 -18.85 -3.12
N TYR A 228 19.46 -19.89 -2.46
CA TYR A 228 18.03 -20.14 -2.30
C TYR A 228 17.72 -20.64 -0.89
N ALA A 229 16.45 -20.61 -0.51
CA ALA A 229 15.98 -21.17 0.75
C ALA A 229 15.46 -22.61 0.54
N MET A 230 15.85 -23.55 1.39
CA MET A 230 15.47 -24.97 1.26
C MET A 230 13.97 -25.24 1.50
N ASP A 231 13.29 -24.32 2.18
CA ASP A 231 11.85 -24.34 2.42
C ASP A 231 11.03 -23.85 1.21
N LEU A 232 11.68 -23.23 0.20
CA LEU A 232 11.01 -22.86 -1.04
C LEU A 232 10.69 -24.11 -1.86
N PRO A 233 9.43 -24.33 -2.28
CA PRO A 233 9.08 -25.49 -3.08
C PRO A 233 9.70 -25.39 -4.48
N LEU A 234 10.33 -26.47 -4.92
CA LEU A 234 10.92 -26.62 -6.25
C LEU A 234 10.01 -27.51 -7.10
N TYR A 235 9.83 -27.15 -8.37
CA TYR A 235 8.98 -27.89 -9.29
C TYR A 235 9.70 -28.28 -10.58
N ALA A 236 9.28 -29.39 -11.17
CA ALA A 236 9.64 -29.80 -12.52
C ALA A 236 8.43 -30.47 -13.18
N GLY A 237 8.01 -30.01 -14.37
CA GLY A 237 6.87 -30.56 -15.10
C GLY A 237 5.57 -30.61 -14.28
N GLY A 238 5.28 -29.57 -13.50
CA GLY A 238 4.08 -29.48 -12.66
C GLY A 238 4.16 -30.21 -11.32
N GLN A 239 5.20 -31.01 -11.07
CA GLN A 239 5.34 -31.81 -9.85
C GLN A 239 6.37 -31.20 -8.90
N LYS A 240 6.06 -31.21 -7.61
CA LYS A 240 7.01 -30.78 -6.58
C LYS A 240 8.12 -31.81 -6.46
N ILE A 241 9.37 -31.35 -6.51
CA ILE A 241 10.57 -32.18 -6.40
C ILE A 241 11.42 -31.74 -5.21
N SER A 242 12.27 -32.65 -4.73
CA SER A 242 13.23 -32.35 -3.67
C SER A 242 14.50 -31.70 -4.25
N TYR A 243 15.09 -30.74 -3.55
CA TYR A 243 16.42 -30.19 -3.91
C TYR A 243 17.49 -31.27 -4.05
N LYS A 244 17.39 -32.38 -3.29
CA LYS A 244 18.30 -33.54 -3.41
C LYS A 244 18.28 -34.20 -4.79
N GLN A 245 17.23 -33.96 -5.58
CA GLN A 245 17.07 -34.49 -6.92
C GLN A 245 17.65 -33.55 -7.99
N LEU A 246 18.04 -32.30 -7.67
CA LEU A 246 18.56 -31.33 -8.64
C LEU A 246 19.77 -31.84 -9.43
N LYS A 247 20.60 -32.69 -8.82
CA LYS A 247 21.72 -33.37 -9.50
C LYS A 247 21.28 -34.17 -10.73
N ASN A 248 20.02 -34.66 -10.76
CA ASN A 248 19.47 -35.40 -11.90
C ASN A 248 18.99 -34.47 -13.03
N TYR A 249 18.96 -33.16 -12.79
CA TYR A 249 18.51 -32.13 -13.73
C TYR A 249 19.67 -31.27 -14.26
N GLN A 250 20.92 -31.70 -14.09
CA GLN A 250 22.06 -31.01 -14.67
C GLN A 250 21.91 -30.84 -16.19
N GLY A 251 22.29 -29.68 -16.69
CA GLY A 251 22.10 -29.25 -18.08
C GLY A 251 20.68 -28.82 -18.43
N ARG A 252 19.68 -29.02 -17.56
CA ARG A 252 18.31 -28.53 -17.79
C ARG A 252 18.22 -27.04 -17.54
N THR A 253 17.35 -26.38 -18.31
CA THR A 253 17.01 -24.97 -18.08
C THR A 253 16.22 -24.84 -16.78
N VAL A 254 16.59 -23.86 -15.95
CA VAL A 254 15.83 -23.46 -14.76
C VAL A 254 15.37 -22.03 -14.94
N TYR A 255 14.09 -21.77 -14.72
CA TYR A 255 13.54 -20.43 -14.59
C TYR A 255 13.53 -20.02 -13.13
N MET A 256 13.85 -18.76 -12.85
CA MET A 256 13.88 -18.27 -11.47
C MET A 256 13.51 -16.80 -11.36
N ALA A 257 12.63 -16.49 -10.41
CA ALA A 257 12.41 -15.14 -9.95
C ALA A 257 13.37 -14.86 -8.79
N VAL A 258 14.16 -13.79 -8.91
CA VAL A 258 15.12 -13.38 -7.89
C VAL A 258 14.77 -12.02 -7.31
N LYS A 259 15.13 -11.82 -6.04
CA LYS A 259 15.05 -10.51 -5.36
C LYS A 259 16.43 -9.98 -5.03
N ASP A 260 16.51 -8.69 -4.73
CA ASP A 260 17.67 -8.14 -4.03
C ASP A 260 17.64 -8.55 -2.56
N PHE A 261 18.79 -8.99 -2.05
CA PHE A 261 18.97 -9.44 -0.68
C PHE A 261 20.33 -8.93 -0.18
N PHE A 262 20.31 -7.77 0.47
CA PHE A 262 21.50 -7.08 0.99
C PHE A 262 22.60 -6.87 -0.07
N GLY A 263 22.21 -6.41 -1.28
CA GLY A 263 23.14 -6.20 -2.39
C GLY A 263 23.58 -7.45 -3.15
N SER A 264 23.14 -8.63 -2.70
CA SER A 264 23.26 -9.91 -3.43
C SER A 264 21.90 -10.31 -4.02
N GLN A 265 21.89 -11.28 -4.93
CA GLN A 265 20.64 -11.84 -5.46
C GLN A 265 20.29 -13.12 -4.73
N ARG A 266 18.99 -13.37 -4.53
CA ARG A 266 18.47 -14.62 -3.94
C ARG A 266 17.27 -15.10 -4.74
N ALA A 267 17.21 -16.40 -5.02
CA ALA A 267 16.05 -17.01 -5.65
C ALA A 267 14.90 -17.19 -4.67
N GLU A 268 13.70 -16.82 -5.12
CA GLU A 268 12.47 -16.85 -4.32
C GLU A 268 11.41 -17.79 -4.91
N LYS A 269 11.52 -18.11 -6.21
CA LYS A 269 10.75 -19.17 -6.85
C LYS A 269 11.53 -19.73 -8.03
N MET A 270 11.47 -21.05 -8.22
CA MET A 270 12.26 -21.75 -9.23
C MET A 270 11.47 -22.90 -9.82
N ILE A 271 11.63 -23.10 -11.14
CA ILE A 271 11.06 -24.22 -11.88
C ILE A 271 12.11 -24.77 -12.83
N VAL A 272 12.27 -26.09 -12.84
CA VAL A 272 13.10 -26.78 -13.82
C VAL A 272 12.24 -27.12 -15.04
N LYS A 273 12.67 -26.65 -16.22
CA LYS A 273 12.03 -26.97 -17.49
C LYS A 273 12.06 -28.47 -17.77
N GLY A 274 10.89 -29.05 -18.03
CA GLY A 274 10.72 -30.47 -18.35
C GLY A 274 10.98 -30.81 -19.81
N GLN A 275 10.32 -30.12 -20.74
CA GLN A 275 10.33 -30.41 -22.18
C GLN A 275 10.78 -29.20 -23.02
N TYR A 276 9.88 -28.67 -23.86
CA TYR A 276 10.17 -27.63 -24.85
C TYR A 276 9.58 -26.30 -24.39
N GLU A 277 10.37 -25.25 -24.51
CA GLU A 277 9.92 -23.89 -24.22
C GLU A 277 9.15 -23.32 -25.41
N SER A 278 8.01 -22.70 -25.13
CA SER A 278 7.36 -21.76 -26.04
C SER A 278 6.92 -20.51 -25.28
N THR A 279 6.93 -19.35 -25.95
CA THR A 279 6.53 -18.08 -25.34
C THR A 279 5.28 -17.53 -26.01
N TYR A 280 4.37 -16.96 -25.22
CA TYR A 280 3.14 -16.33 -25.71
C TYR A 280 2.98 -14.96 -25.05
N ALA A 281 2.68 -13.93 -25.84
CA ALA A 281 2.33 -12.60 -25.34
C ALA A 281 0.92 -12.27 -25.86
N ASP A 282 -0.08 -12.39 -24.98
CA ASP A 282 -1.48 -12.19 -25.35
C ASP A 282 -2.36 -11.93 -24.11
N LYS A 283 -3.60 -11.54 -24.34
CA LYS A 283 -4.60 -11.38 -23.29
C LYS A 283 -5.20 -12.72 -22.89
N ILE A 284 -5.37 -12.93 -21.58
CA ILE A 284 -6.14 -14.04 -21.03
C ILE A 284 -7.62 -13.88 -21.41
N LYS A 285 -8.16 -14.86 -22.11
CA LYS A 285 -9.57 -14.92 -22.47
C LYS A 285 -10.42 -15.39 -21.29
N ASP A 286 -10.02 -16.49 -20.65
CA ASP A 286 -10.74 -17.10 -19.52
C ASP A 286 -9.80 -17.94 -18.63
N ILE A 287 -10.21 -18.18 -17.38
CA ILE A 287 -9.48 -19.01 -16.41
C ILE A 287 -10.44 -20.01 -15.76
N ASN A 288 -10.11 -21.29 -15.88
CA ASN A 288 -10.76 -22.38 -15.17
C ASN A 288 -9.93 -22.77 -13.94
N TRP A 289 -10.33 -22.27 -12.77
CA TRP A 289 -9.66 -22.57 -11.50
C TRP A 289 -9.84 -24.01 -11.03
N TYR A 290 -10.92 -24.69 -11.44
CA TYR A 290 -11.15 -26.09 -11.08
C TYR A 290 -10.11 -27.00 -11.75
N THR A 291 -9.81 -26.76 -13.03
CA THR A 291 -8.80 -27.52 -13.77
C THR A 291 -7.42 -26.86 -13.77
N GLN A 292 -7.26 -25.70 -13.12
CA GLN A 292 -6.06 -24.86 -13.17
C GLN A 292 -5.58 -24.60 -14.61
N GLY A 293 -6.51 -24.21 -15.48
CA GLY A 293 -6.25 -23.93 -16.89
C GLY A 293 -6.59 -22.49 -17.25
N LEU A 294 -5.83 -21.90 -18.18
CA LEU A 294 -6.13 -20.60 -18.77
C LEU A 294 -6.16 -20.71 -20.30
N GLU A 295 -7.04 -19.92 -20.92
CA GLU A 295 -7.12 -19.77 -22.37
C GLU A 295 -6.64 -18.35 -22.74
N LEU A 296 -5.73 -18.23 -23.70
CA LEU A 296 -5.32 -16.95 -24.29
C LEU A 296 -6.22 -16.58 -25.49
N ASN A 297 -6.28 -15.31 -25.87
CA ASN A 297 -7.10 -14.84 -26.99
C ASN A 297 -6.74 -15.48 -28.35
N ASN A 298 -5.49 -15.90 -28.54
CA ASN A 298 -5.06 -16.73 -29.66
C ASN A 298 -5.52 -18.21 -29.59
N ASN A 299 -6.43 -18.55 -28.68
CA ASN A 299 -6.98 -19.88 -28.41
C ASN A 299 -5.94 -20.92 -27.95
N LYS A 300 -4.81 -20.48 -27.38
CA LYS A 300 -3.87 -21.37 -26.70
C LYS A 300 -4.36 -21.66 -25.29
N ASN A 301 -4.48 -22.95 -24.97
CA ASN A 301 -4.81 -23.43 -23.63
C ASN A 301 -3.53 -23.83 -22.91
N LEU A 302 -3.38 -23.37 -21.68
CA LEU A 302 -2.24 -23.67 -20.83
C LEU A 302 -2.73 -24.10 -19.45
N ALA A 303 -2.21 -25.20 -18.95
CA ALA A 303 -2.33 -25.53 -17.53
C ALA A 303 -1.37 -24.65 -16.72
N PHE A 304 -1.66 -24.42 -15.45
CA PHE A 304 -0.75 -23.80 -14.49
C PHE A 304 -0.91 -24.51 -13.15
N HIS A 305 -0.02 -24.25 -12.20
CA HIS A 305 -0.04 -24.90 -10.89
C HIS A 305 0.61 -24.01 -9.83
N GLU A 306 0.61 -24.46 -8.57
CA GLU A 306 1.17 -23.69 -7.44
C GLU A 306 2.64 -23.30 -7.64
N GLY A 307 3.37 -24.09 -8.43
CA GLY A 307 4.77 -23.85 -8.76
C GLY A 307 4.99 -22.79 -9.83
N THR A 308 3.99 -22.44 -10.65
CA THR A 308 4.08 -21.43 -11.71
C THR A 308 4.58 -20.09 -11.13
N ILE A 309 5.60 -19.50 -11.75
CA ILE A 309 6.15 -18.19 -11.36
C ILE A 309 5.20 -17.12 -11.88
N VAL A 310 4.39 -16.54 -10.99
CA VAL A 310 3.44 -15.47 -11.34
C VAL A 310 3.99 -14.14 -10.87
N ILE A 311 4.19 -13.22 -11.81
CA ILE A 311 4.67 -11.86 -11.54
C ILE A 311 3.55 -10.89 -11.90
N LYS A 312 3.06 -10.13 -10.93
CA LYS A 312 2.02 -9.10 -11.10
C LYS A 312 2.46 -7.85 -10.36
N ASN A 313 2.32 -6.68 -10.98
CA ASN A 313 2.83 -5.41 -10.42
C ASN A 313 4.26 -5.58 -9.90
N GLY A 314 5.15 -6.13 -10.75
CA GLY A 314 6.56 -6.47 -10.46
C GLY A 314 6.84 -7.26 -9.18
N ARG A 315 5.83 -7.95 -8.65
CA ARG A 315 5.89 -8.73 -7.42
C ARG A 315 5.58 -10.19 -7.71
N LEU A 316 6.25 -11.09 -7.00
CA LEU A 316 5.93 -12.50 -7.03
C LEU A 316 4.62 -12.70 -6.25
N VAL A 317 3.60 -13.20 -6.92
CA VAL A 317 2.27 -13.42 -6.35
C VAL A 317 1.85 -14.89 -6.45
N ASP A 318 0.74 -15.20 -5.79
CA ASP A 318 0.09 -16.50 -5.85
C ASP A 318 -0.60 -16.70 -7.21
N MET A 319 -0.80 -17.95 -7.62
CA MET A 319 -1.53 -18.25 -8.86
C MET A 319 -2.95 -17.70 -8.85
N TYR A 320 -3.60 -17.57 -7.69
CA TYR A 320 -4.95 -17.02 -7.57
C TYR A 320 -5.04 -15.49 -7.78
N SER A 321 -3.90 -14.80 -7.91
CA SER A 321 -3.87 -13.35 -8.21
C SER A 321 -3.90 -13.06 -9.72
N ILE A 322 -3.99 -14.08 -10.58
CA ILE A 322 -4.13 -13.91 -12.03
C ILE A 322 -5.59 -13.54 -12.34
N ASP A 323 -5.79 -12.43 -13.04
CA ASP A 323 -7.10 -11.97 -13.46
C ASP A 323 -7.42 -12.41 -14.90
N ALA A 324 -8.67 -12.78 -15.15
CA ALA A 324 -9.15 -12.90 -16.52
C ALA A 324 -9.04 -11.53 -17.22
N LYS A 325 -8.84 -11.52 -18.54
CA LYS A 325 -8.63 -10.31 -19.36
C LYS A 325 -7.32 -9.56 -19.11
N ALA A 326 -6.44 -10.08 -18.24
CA ALA A 326 -5.09 -9.56 -18.09
C ALA A 326 -4.26 -9.82 -19.36
N ASP A 327 -3.43 -8.84 -19.73
CA ASP A 327 -2.39 -8.97 -20.74
C ASP A 327 -1.19 -9.64 -20.09
N VAL A 328 -0.73 -10.75 -20.67
CA VAL A 328 0.31 -11.58 -20.07
C VAL A 328 1.37 -11.98 -21.07
N PHE A 329 2.58 -12.17 -20.55
CA PHE A 329 3.64 -12.95 -21.18
C PHE A 329 3.79 -14.27 -20.44
N VAL A 330 3.68 -15.37 -21.18
CA VAL A 330 3.70 -16.73 -20.65
C VAL A 330 4.87 -17.48 -21.24
N VAL A 331 5.68 -18.08 -20.36
CA VAL A 331 6.69 -19.08 -20.72
C VAL A 331 6.08 -20.43 -20.44
N ALA A 332 5.83 -21.19 -21.49
CA ALA A 332 5.21 -22.49 -21.44
C ALA A 332 6.23 -23.61 -21.64
N ASP A 333 6.06 -24.69 -20.91
CA ASP A 333 6.75 -25.96 -21.08
C ASP A 333 5.79 -27.02 -21.60
N GLY A 334 6.13 -27.65 -22.73
CA GLY A 334 5.39 -28.80 -23.22
C GLY A 334 5.42 -28.97 -24.73
N ARG A 335 4.47 -29.76 -25.25
CA ARG A 335 4.38 -30.06 -26.68
C ARG A 335 2.93 -30.14 -27.14
N GLY A 336 2.65 -29.55 -28.30
CA GLY A 336 1.32 -29.60 -28.90
C GLY A 336 0.29 -28.86 -28.07
N SER A 337 -0.77 -29.56 -27.65
CA SER A 337 -1.84 -29.03 -26.79
C SER A 337 -1.54 -29.14 -25.29
N ASN A 338 -0.51 -29.89 -24.90
CA ASN A 338 -0.15 -30.10 -23.50
C ASN A 338 0.91 -29.06 -23.11
N LEU A 339 0.44 -27.84 -22.85
CA LEU A 339 1.29 -26.71 -22.43
C LEU A 339 1.06 -26.43 -20.95
N LEU A 340 2.14 -26.34 -20.19
CA LEU A 340 2.16 -25.94 -18.79
C LEU A 340 2.85 -24.58 -18.67
N ALA A 341 2.23 -23.60 -18.01
CA ALA A 341 2.85 -22.32 -17.76
C ALA A 341 3.86 -22.43 -16.62
N ASP A 342 5.14 -22.27 -16.94
CA ASP A 342 6.22 -22.15 -15.95
C ASP A 342 6.31 -20.71 -15.43
N VAL A 343 6.09 -19.72 -16.29
CA VAL A 343 6.06 -18.30 -15.93
C VAL A 343 4.81 -17.64 -16.49
N ILE A 344 4.14 -16.82 -15.68
CA ILE A 344 3.09 -15.90 -16.11
C ILE A 344 3.47 -14.50 -15.61
N TYR A 345 3.86 -13.62 -16.52
CA TYR A 345 4.17 -12.22 -16.24
C TYR A 345 2.97 -11.37 -16.67
N VAL A 346 2.29 -10.73 -15.71
CA VAL A 346 1.17 -9.82 -15.94
C VAL A 346 1.67 -8.42 -16.27
N TYR A 347 1.18 -7.88 -17.39
CA TYR A 347 1.59 -6.57 -17.92
C TYR A 347 0.70 -5.41 -17.50
N ASN A 348 -0.49 -5.71 -17.02
CA ASN A 348 -1.39 -4.69 -16.50
C ASN A 348 -0.74 -3.98 -15.32
N GLU A 349 -0.51 -2.70 -15.50
CA GLU A 349 -0.33 -1.74 -14.43
C GLU A 349 -1.34 -0.61 -14.66
N ASP A 350 -1.82 0.00 -13.59
CA ASP A 350 -2.81 1.08 -13.65
C ASP A 350 -2.45 2.11 -12.57
N ILE A 351 -3.05 3.31 -12.63
CA ILE A 351 -2.96 4.36 -11.62
C ILE A 351 -3.16 3.76 -10.22
N ASN A 352 -4.16 2.89 -10.08
CA ASN A 352 -4.45 2.14 -8.87
C ASN A 352 -4.11 0.66 -9.06
N HIS A 353 -3.20 0.08 -8.26
CA HIS A 353 -2.90 -1.36 -8.32
C HIS A 353 -3.91 -2.22 -7.56
N SER A 354 -4.78 -1.60 -6.78
CA SER A 354 -5.96 -2.21 -6.17
C SER A 354 -7.05 -1.15 -6.07
N ASN A 355 -8.28 -1.59 -5.83
CA ASN A 355 -9.45 -0.71 -5.75
C ASN A 355 -9.68 -0.10 -4.35
N ILE A 356 -8.73 -0.26 -3.42
CA ILE A 356 -8.68 0.55 -2.18
C ILE A 356 -8.19 1.98 -2.46
N GLY A 357 -7.33 2.13 -3.48
CA GLY A 357 -6.95 3.43 -4.02
C GLY A 357 -8.06 3.96 -4.92
N ARG A 358 -8.35 5.26 -4.82
CA ARG A 358 -9.38 5.95 -5.62
C ARG A 358 -8.76 7.07 -6.45
N HIS A 359 -7.54 6.84 -6.92
CA HIS A 359 -6.82 7.88 -7.61
C HIS A 359 -7.35 8.06 -9.02
N VAL A 360 -7.50 9.31 -9.42
CA VAL A 360 -7.96 9.67 -10.76
C VAL A 360 -7.05 10.74 -11.33
N VAL A 361 -6.84 10.68 -12.65
CA VAL A 361 -6.11 11.71 -13.39
C VAL A 361 -7.08 12.43 -14.31
N TYR A 362 -7.08 13.76 -14.20
CA TYR A 362 -7.85 14.66 -15.04
C TYR A 362 -6.94 15.53 -15.91
N SER A 363 -7.47 15.96 -17.06
CA SER A 363 -6.93 17.06 -17.85
C SER A 363 -8.07 17.97 -18.27
N GLY A 364 -7.98 19.28 -18.09
CA GLY A 364 -9.10 20.16 -18.47
C GLY A 364 -8.81 21.65 -18.34
N ARG A 365 -9.75 22.47 -18.80
CA ARG A 365 -9.72 23.93 -18.66
C ARG A 365 -10.19 24.31 -17.25
N LEU A 366 -9.44 25.18 -16.59
CA LEU A 366 -9.76 25.73 -15.28
C LEU A 366 -10.79 26.86 -15.45
N ASP A 367 -12.05 26.60 -15.13
CA ASP A 367 -13.18 27.51 -15.40
C ASP A 367 -13.45 28.44 -14.21
N VAL A 368 -13.43 27.87 -12.99
CA VAL A 368 -13.61 28.63 -11.74
C VAL A 368 -12.65 28.11 -10.69
N ILE A 369 -12.00 29.02 -9.96
CA ILE A 369 -11.17 28.69 -8.80
C ILE A 369 -11.69 29.49 -7.61
N LEU A 370 -12.16 28.79 -6.57
CA LEU A 370 -12.57 29.33 -5.27
C LEU A 370 -11.48 29.06 -4.24
N GLN A 371 -11.69 29.29 -2.94
CA GLN A 371 -10.62 29.12 -1.95
C GLN A 371 -10.19 27.66 -1.74
N ASP A 372 -11.13 26.73 -1.92
CA ASP A 372 -11.03 25.30 -1.61
C ASP A 372 -11.54 24.40 -2.74
N GLN A 373 -11.92 24.98 -3.88
CA GLN A 373 -12.54 24.28 -4.99
C GLN A 373 -12.04 24.80 -6.33
N VAL A 374 -11.83 23.90 -7.28
CA VAL A 374 -11.64 24.21 -8.70
C VAL A 374 -12.66 23.47 -9.55
N THR A 375 -13.31 24.21 -10.45
CA THR A 375 -14.23 23.67 -11.44
C THR A 375 -13.50 23.53 -12.77
N LEU A 376 -13.46 22.32 -13.28
CA LEU A 376 -13.00 22.04 -14.64
C LEU A 376 -14.15 22.14 -15.62
N LYS A 377 -13.85 22.55 -16.85
CA LYS A 377 -14.77 22.53 -17.99
C LYS A 377 -14.15 21.81 -19.17
N ASN A 378 -14.98 21.12 -19.96
CA ASN A 378 -14.54 20.34 -21.14
C ASN A 378 -13.35 19.44 -20.78
N PHE A 379 -13.49 18.70 -19.68
CA PHE A 379 -12.41 17.96 -19.07
C PHE A 379 -12.32 16.54 -19.63
N PHE A 380 -11.19 15.91 -19.34
CA PHE A 380 -10.86 14.55 -19.72
C PHE A 380 -10.48 13.78 -18.47
N VAL A 381 -10.85 12.51 -18.44
CA VAL A 381 -10.45 11.56 -17.39
C VAL A 381 -9.58 10.50 -18.03
N LEU A 382 -8.46 10.16 -17.39
CA LEU A 382 -7.68 9.00 -17.78
C LEU A 382 -8.34 7.75 -17.20
N ASP A 383 -9.10 7.05 -18.02
CA ASP A 383 -9.84 5.83 -17.66
C ASP A 383 -9.36 4.66 -18.50
N ASN A 384 -9.07 3.52 -17.85
CA ASN A 384 -8.60 2.29 -18.51
C ASN A 384 -7.47 2.55 -19.53
N ASN A 385 -6.49 3.37 -19.13
CA ASN A 385 -5.33 3.78 -19.95
C ASN A 385 -5.67 4.62 -21.20
N GLN A 386 -6.82 5.30 -21.22
CA GLN A 386 -7.24 6.15 -22.33
C GLN A 386 -7.88 7.45 -21.83
N TRP A 387 -7.68 8.54 -22.57
CA TRP A 387 -8.37 9.80 -22.29
C TRP A 387 -9.81 9.74 -22.76
N VAL A 388 -10.75 9.95 -21.84
CA VAL A 388 -12.20 10.02 -22.11
C VAL A 388 -12.67 11.46 -21.91
N SER A 389 -13.32 12.04 -22.92
CA SER A 389 -13.75 13.44 -22.92
C SER A 389 -15.15 13.63 -22.32
N PHE A 390 -15.33 14.72 -21.56
CA PHE A 390 -16.60 15.13 -20.98
C PHE A 390 -16.85 16.62 -21.26
N GLY A 391 -17.95 16.96 -21.93
CA GLY A 391 -18.32 18.35 -22.27
C GLY A 391 -18.96 19.14 -21.12
N GLY A 392 -18.97 18.60 -19.90
CA GLY A 392 -19.59 19.21 -18.72
C GLY A 392 -18.57 19.92 -17.82
N GLN A 393 -19.01 20.17 -16.59
CA GLN A 393 -18.17 20.66 -15.51
C GLN A 393 -17.87 19.55 -14.50
N LYS A 394 -16.72 19.64 -13.82
CA LYS A 394 -16.34 18.77 -12.69
C LYS A 394 -15.73 19.61 -11.59
N ASP A 395 -16.34 19.55 -10.42
CA ASP A 395 -15.79 20.14 -9.22
C ASP A 395 -14.80 19.18 -8.56
N LEU A 396 -13.66 19.74 -8.16
CA LEU A 396 -12.59 19.10 -7.41
C LEU A 396 -12.19 20.04 -6.28
N TYR A 397 -11.68 19.47 -5.19
CA TYR A 397 -11.39 20.20 -3.96
C TYR A 397 -9.89 20.23 -3.71
N TYR A 398 -9.38 21.33 -3.17
CA TYR A 398 -7.97 21.46 -2.83
C TYR A 398 -7.81 22.18 -1.51
N ASP A 399 -6.65 21.99 -0.87
CA ASP A 399 -6.37 22.53 0.46
C ASP A 399 -4.89 22.92 0.60
N SER A 400 -4.45 23.17 1.83
CA SER A 400 -3.06 23.52 2.14
C SER A 400 -2.04 22.44 1.79
N ASP A 401 -2.47 21.19 1.69
CA ASP A 401 -1.63 20.03 1.41
C ASP A 401 -1.55 19.72 -0.09
N THR A 402 -2.37 20.39 -0.91
CA THR A 402 -2.33 20.27 -2.37
C THR A 402 -1.06 20.90 -2.95
N SER A 403 -0.31 20.11 -3.72
CA SER A 403 0.85 20.59 -4.47
C SER A 403 0.43 21.21 -5.81
N ILE A 404 0.67 22.51 -6.00
CA ILE A 404 0.27 23.25 -7.21
C ILE A 404 1.53 23.76 -7.91
N PHE A 405 1.77 23.30 -9.14
CA PHE A 405 2.96 23.66 -9.92
C PHE A 405 2.58 24.46 -11.17
N ASP A 406 3.13 25.68 -11.28
CA ASP A 406 2.96 26.56 -12.44
C ASP A 406 4.08 26.32 -13.45
N MET A 407 3.71 25.78 -14.62
CA MET A 407 4.66 25.46 -15.69
C MET A 407 5.24 26.67 -16.40
N GLU A 408 4.55 27.80 -16.40
CA GLU A 408 5.04 29.00 -17.07
C GLU A 408 6.09 29.68 -16.19
N ALA A 409 5.85 29.71 -14.88
CA ALA A 409 6.76 30.28 -13.90
C ALA A 409 7.80 29.28 -13.36
N GLN A 410 7.67 27.99 -13.70
CA GLN A 410 8.53 26.89 -13.24
C GLN A 410 8.69 26.85 -11.71
N LYS A 411 7.58 26.97 -10.98
CA LYS A 411 7.59 26.99 -9.51
C LYS A 411 6.29 26.48 -8.89
N PHE A 412 6.41 26.04 -7.65
CA PHE A 412 5.24 25.80 -6.80
C PHE A 412 4.57 27.12 -6.43
N VAL A 413 3.24 27.09 -6.37
CA VAL A 413 2.40 28.21 -5.93
C VAL A 413 1.53 27.78 -4.77
N SER A 414 1.28 28.70 -3.85
CA SER A 414 0.40 28.41 -2.71
C SER A 414 -1.08 28.36 -3.14
N PRO A 415 -1.95 27.63 -2.42
CA PRO A 415 -3.40 27.66 -2.65
C PRO A 415 -3.99 29.08 -2.68
N LYS A 416 -3.46 29.99 -1.84
CA LYS A 416 -3.85 31.40 -1.84
C LYS A 416 -3.47 32.12 -3.14
N GLU A 417 -2.28 31.87 -3.66
CA GLU A 417 -1.86 32.42 -4.94
C GLU A 417 -2.62 31.80 -6.11
N PHE A 418 -2.92 30.50 -6.04
CA PHE A 418 -3.69 29.80 -7.05
C PHE A 418 -5.10 30.37 -7.18
N TYR A 419 -5.76 30.67 -6.05
CA TYR A 419 -7.04 31.37 -6.03
C TYR A 419 -6.95 32.83 -6.49
N ALA A 420 -5.88 33.55 -6.12
CA ALA A 420 -5.80 35.01 -6.30
C ALA A 420 -5.28 35.46 -7.68
N LYS A 421 -4.73 34.56 -8.50
CA LYS A 421 -4.12 34.88 -9.80
C LYS A 421 -5.05 34.50 -10.96
N ASP A 422 -4.68 34.96 -12.16
CA ASP A 422 -5.44 34.79 -13.40
C ASP A 422 -5.32 33.37 -14.03
N TYR A 423 -5.44 32.31 -13.22
CA TYR A 423 -5.47 30.92 -13.72
C TYR A 423 -6.84 30.54 -14.31
N ALA A 424 -7.90 31.15 -13.80
CA ALA A 424 -9.27 31.07 -14.32
C ALA A 424 -9.85 32.49 -14.36
N VAL A 425 -10.43 32.90 -15.48
CA VAL A 425 -10.92 34.26 -15.74
C VAL A 425 -12.23 34.24 -16.51
N ASP A 426 -13.12 35.20 -16.23
CA ASP A 426 -14.24 35.45 -17.16
C ASP A 426 -13.69 36.09 -18.44
N GLU A 427 -13.44 35.27 -19.46
CA GLU A 427 -12.93 35.69 -20.77
C GLU A 427 -13.84 36.72 -21.49
N ASN A 428 -15.10 36.87 -21.07
CA ASN A 428 -16.00 37.87 -21.62
C ASN A 428 -15.87 39.25 -20.95
N SER A 429 -15.22 39.32 -19.79
CA SER A 429 -15.02 40.55 -19.04
C SER A 429 -14.06 41.52 -19.74
N ASP A 430 -14.27 42.83 -19.53
CA ASP A 430 -13.35 43.85 -20.04
C ASP A 430 -11.94 43.69 -19.45
N TYR A 431 -11.84 43.22 -18.20
CA TYR A 431 -10.57 42.92 -17.54
C TYR A 431 -9.75 41.89 -18.33
N ALA A 432 -10.37 40.76 -18.69
CA ALA A 432 -9.70 39.69 -19.44
C ALA A 432 -9.37 40.11 -20.87
N LYS A 433 -10.31 40.77 -21.57
CA LYS A 433 -10.10 41.26 -22.94
C LYS A 433 -8.97 42.27 -23.04
N ASN A 434 -8.92 43.26 -22.15
CA ASN A 434 -7.88 44.30 -22.14
C ASN A 434 -6.48 43.74 -21.84
N ARG A 435 -6.40 42.63 -21.10
CA ARG A 435 -5.14 41.97 -20.73
C ARG A 435 -4.82 40.73 -21.56
N ASN A 436 -5.68 40.39 -22.53
CA ASN A 436 -5.58 39.17 -23.34
C ASN A 436 -5.44 37.90 -22.48
N LEU A 437 -6.22 37.82 -21.40
CA LEU A 437 -6.23 36.67 -20.48
C LEU A 437 -7.19 35.60 -20.98
N LYS A 438 -6.81 34.35 -20.71
CA LYS A 438 -7.58 33.15 -21.02
C LYS A 438 -7.47 32.17 -19.87
N ASP A 439 -8.44 31.27 -19.78
CA ASP A 439 -8.38 30.19 -18.80
C ASP A 439 -7.19 29.28 -19.06
N TRP A 440 -6.52 28.91 -17.99
CA TRP A 440 -5.43 27.95 -18.02
C TRP A 440 -5.98 26.53 -18.05
N HIS A 441 -5.08 25.58 -18.24
CA HIS A 441 -5.37 24.17 -18.34
C HIS A 441 -4.53 23.43 -17.31
N GLY A 442 -5.10 22.37 -16.74
CA GLY A 442 -4.46 21.60 -15.68
C GLY A 442 -4.39 20.12 -16.00
N TYR A 443 -3.27 19.49 -15.64
CA TYR A 443 -3.21 18.07 -15.31
C TYR A 443 -3.41 17.93 -13.81
N ILE A 444 -4.32 17.05 -13.38
CA ILE A 444 -4.72 16.96 -11.98
C ILE A 444 -4.72 15.51 -11.54
N TYR A 445 -4.02 15.22 -10.45
CA TYR A 445 -4.03 13.92 -9.78
C TYR A 445 -4.79 14.03 -8.46
N THR A 446 -5.81 13.19 -8.28
CA THR A 446 -6.73 13.25 -7.15
C THR A 446 -6.77 11.93 -6.38
N ASP A 447 -7.24 11.97 -5.14
CA ASP A 447 -7.79 10.84 -4.40
C ASP A 447 -9.30 11.10 -4.21
N GLY A 448 -10.13 10.35 -4.93
CA GLY A 448 -11.53 10.73 -5.13
C GLY A 448 -11.62 12.11 -5.80
N ASP A 449 -12.28 13.05 -5.13
CA ASP A 449 -12.43 14.43 -5.60
C ASP A 449 -11.44 15.40 -4.95
N GLN A 450 -10.58 14.93 -4.03
CA GLN A 450 -9.56 15.75 -3.38
C GLN A 450 -8.29 15.78 -4.24
N ILE A 451 -7.82 16.96 -4.59
CA ILE A 451 -6.61 17.18 -5.37
C ILE A 451 -5.39 16.98 -4.48
N ARG A 452 -4.53 16.05 -4.91
CA ARG A 452 -3.20 15.85 -4.31
C ARG A 452 -2.16 16.69 -5.04
N THR A 453 -2.23 16.73 -6.37
CA THR A 453 -1.28 17.50 -7.19
C THR A 453 -1.96 18.05 -8.44
N ILE A 454 -1.61 19.28 -8.80
CA ILE A 454 -2.03 19.93 -10.02
C ILE A 454 -0.83 20.60 -10.70
N LEU A 455 -0.72 20.39 -12.01
CA LEU A 455 0.23 21.07 -12.88
C LEU A 455 -0.57 21.95 -13.83
N VAL A 456 -0.34 23.25 -13.79
CA VAL A 456 -1.07 24.25 -14.59
C VAL A 456 -0.22 24.85 -15.69
N GLN A 457 -0.84 25.07 -16.84
CA GLN A 457 -0.20 25.62 -18.04
C GLN A 457 -1.21 26.43 -18.86
N LYS A 458 -0.74 27.41 -19.64
CA LYS A 458 -1.66 28.27 -20.41
C LYS A 458 -2.40 27.52 -21.52
N ASN A 459 -1.71 26.61 -22.20
CA ASN A 459 -2.23 25.91 -23.36
C ASN A 459 -2.45 24.44 -23.06
N MET A 460 -3.54 23.88 -23.61
CA MET A 460 -3.78 22.44 -23.54
C MET A 460 -2.82 21.67 -24.45
N ASP A 461 -2.23 20.62 -23.92
CA ASP A 461 -1.51 19.62 -24.72
C ASP A 461 -2.50 18.80 -25.58
N SER A 462 -2.05 18.33 -26.74
CA SER A 462 -2.83 17.39 -27.54
C SER A 462 -2.85 16.02 -26.89
N LEU A 463 -3.98 15.64 -26.28
CA LEU A 463 -4.16 14.35 -25.63
C LEU A 463 -4.17 13.17 -26.61
N LEU A 464 -4.47 13.42 -27.90
CA LEU A 464 -4.50 12.39 -28.95
C LEU A 464 -3.11 11.82 -29.27
N ASN A 465 -2.05 12.60 -29.04
CA ASN A 465 -0.68 12.18 -29.29
C ASN A 465 -0.04 11.49 -28.07
N GLN A 466 -0.72 11.52 -26.92
CA GLN A 466 -0.21 10.95 -25.70
C GLN A 466 -0.32 9.44 -25.70
N ARG A 467 0.67 8.82 -25.07
CA ARG A 467 0.75 7.38 -24.86
C ARG A 467 0.80 7.09 -23.38
N ILE A 468 0.11 6.04 -23.00
CA ILE A 468 0.20 5.47 -21.66
C ILE A 468 1.26 4.37 -21.74
N THR A 469 2.26 4.47 -20.88
CA THR A 469 3.42 3.58 -20.89
C THR A 469 3.70 3.11 -19.47
N ASN A 470 4.08 1.87 -19.31
CA ASN A 470 4.69 1.38 -18.08
C ASN A 470 6.12 0.86 -18.32
N GLY A 471 6.90 0.72 -17.27
CA GLY A 471 8.26 0.19 -17.36
C GLY A 471 9.05 0.35 -16.06
N VAL A 472 10.33 -0.02 -16.10
CA VAL A 472 11.23 0.04 -14.95
C VAL A 472 12.38 0.98 -15.24
N ILE A 473 12.69 1.89 -14.32
CA ILE A 473 13.83 2.78 -14.44
C ILE A 473 15.11 1.95 -14.46
N ASP A 474 15.90 2.08 -15.51
CA ASP A 474 17.27 1.57 -15.55
C ASP A 474 18.24 2.60 -14.98
N LYS A 475 18.11 3.86 -15.42
CA LYS A 475 18.94 4.97 -14.97
C LYS A 475 18.19 6.30 -15.01
N VAL A 476 18.54 7.21 -14.10
CA VAL A 476 18.13 8.63 -14.14
C VAL A 476 19.39 9.49 -14.17
N TYR A 477 19.40 10.53 -14.99
CA TYR A 477 20.53 11.44 -15.14
C TYR A 477 20.08 12.83 -15.61
N ASP A 478 20.88 13.84 -15.30
CA ASP A 478 20.73 15.19 -15.86
C ASP A 478 21.45 15.26 -17.21
N ASP A 479 20.70 15.44 -18.30
CA ASP A 479 21.27 15.58 -19.63
C ASP A 479 21.58 17.06 -19.93
N PRO A 480 22.80 17.41 -20.37
CA PRO A 480 23.18 18.81 -20.60
C PRO A 480 22.33 19.60 -21.61
N LEU A 481 21.61 18.92 -22.50
CA LEU A 481 20.83 19.56 -23.57
C LEU A 481 19.34 19.65 -23.26
N VAL A 482 18.81 18.70 -22.50
CA VAL A 482 17.36 18.54 -22.29
C VAL A 482 16.96 18.47 -20.82
N GLY A 483 17.92 18.47 -19.89
CA GLY A 483 17.69 18.37 -18.45
C GLY A 483 17.42 16.94 -17.99
N TRP A 484 16.70 16.82 -16.88
CA TRP A 484 16.45 15.54 -16.22
C TRP A 484 15.80 14.53 -17.16
N THR A 485 16.45 13.38 -17.27
CA THR A 485 16.08 12.33 -18.20
C THR A 485 16.23 10.96 -17.54
N LEU A 486 15.37 10.02 -17.89
CA LEU A 486 15.50 8.62 -17.50
C LEU A 486 15.60 7.68 -18.72
N GLU A 487 16.24 6.55 -18.49
CA GLU A 487 16.21 5.38 -19.34
C GLU A 487 15.28 4.35 -18.71
N LEU A 488 14.26 3.94 -19.47
CA LEU A 488 13.22 3.03 -19.08
C LEU A 488 13.39 1.71 -19.82
N ARG A 489 13.62 0.62 -19.11
CA ARG A 489 13.60 -0.74 -19.65
C ARG A 489 12.25 -1.39 -19.43
N ASP A 490 12.04 -2.51 -20.11
CA ASP A 490 10.80 -3.31 -20.03
C ASP A 490 9.56 -2.49 -20.34
N GLY A 491 9.70 -1.51 -21.23
CA GLY A 491 8.65 -0.58 -21.60
C GLY A 491 7.47 -1.31 -22.24
N LYS A 492 6.24 -0.93 -21.90
CA LYS A 492 5.03 -1.39 -22.61
C LYS A 492 4.14 -0.19 -22.86
N ASP A 493 3.66 -0.04 -24.09
CA ASP A 493 2.70 1.01 -24.47
C ASP A 493 1.30 0.41 -24.50
N TRP A 494 0.31 1.10 -23.93
CA TRP A 494 -1.09 0.72 -24.12
C TRP A 494 -1.53 0.97 -25.57
N SER A 495 -2.16 -0.04 -26.19
CA SER A 495 -2.77 0.08 -27.51
C SER A 495 -4.28 0.21 -27.39
N SER A 496 -4.81 1.40 -27.66
CA SER A 496 -6.26 1.63 -27.62
C SER A 496 -7.02 0.82 -28.67
N SER A 497 -6.42 0.58 -29.84
CA SER A 497 -7.02 -0.21 -30.91
C SER A 497 -7.12 -1.69 -30.57
N LYS A 498 -6.11 -2.25 -29.90
CA LYS A 498 -6.09 -3.66 -29.50
C LYS A 498 -6.61 -3.89 -28.08
N LYS A 499 -6.83 -2.82 -27.30
CA LYS A 499 -7.22 -2.85 -25.88
C LYS A 499 -6.29 -3.75 -25.04
N GLN A 500 -4.99 -3.62 -25.28
CA GLN A 500 -3.96 -4.41 -24.62
C GLN A 500 -2.64 -3.66 -24.48
N TRP A 501 -1.85 -4.05 -23.48
CA TRP A 501 -0.45 -3.63 -23.35
C TRP A 501 0.42 -4.26 -24.43
N MET A 502 1.24 -3.43 -25.08
CA MET A 502 2.16 -3.84 -26.14
C MET A 502 3.60 -3.65 -25.68
N GLU A 503 4.35 -4.74 -25.61
CA GLU A 503 5.77 -4.70 -25.29
C GLU A 503 6.57 -3.84 -26.27
N LYS A 504 7.57 -3.14 -25.72
CA LYS A 504 8.63 -2.48 -26.48
C LYS A 504 9.79 -3.44 -26.60
N ASN A 505 10.43 -3.43 -27.76
CA ASN A 505 11.59 -4.24 -28.07
C ASN A 505 12.92 -3.54 -27.74
N ALA A 506 12.87 -2.36 -27.13
CA ALA A 506 14.03 -1.55 -26.77
C ALA A 506 13.68 -0.64 -25.60
N SER A 507 14.72 -0.21 -24.87
CA SER A 507 14.61 0.78 -23.82
C SER A 507 14.16 2.14 -24.38
N LEU A 508 13.40 2.88 -23.58
CA LEU A 508 12.92 4.22 -23.89
C LEU A 508 13.74 5.25 -23.14
N ARG A 509 13.91 6.43 -23.76
CA ARG A 509 14.46 7.60 -23.11
C ARG A 509 13.32 8.58 -22.86
N ILE A 510 13.17 9.11 -21.65
CA ILE A 510 12.05 9.98 -21.25
C ILE A 510 12.57 11.20 -20.50
N ASN A 511 12.20 12.39 -20.97
CA ASN A 511 12.48 13.65 -20.30
C ASN A 511 11.49 13.95 -19.18
N LEU A 512 11.99 14.56 -18.11
CA LEU A 512 11.28 14.78 -16.85
C LEU A 512 11.07 16.26 -16.53
N GLU A 513 11.64 17.19 -17.28
CA GLU A 513 11.58 18.64 -17.00
C GLU A 513 10.15 19.17 -16.89
N LYS A 514 9.24 18.59 -17.69
CA LYS A 514 7.82 18.97 -17.71
C LYS A 514 6.90 17.94 -17.07
N ALA A 515 7.45 16.99 -16.33
CA ALA A 515 6.70 15.89 -15.76
C ALA A 515 6.18 16.22 -14.36
N MET A 516 4.90 15.94 -14.13
CA MET A 516 4.37 15.74 -12.79
C MET A 516 4.76 14.35 -12.31
N ILE A 517 5.71 14.26 -11.38
CA ILE A 517 6.20 12.99 -10.84
C ILE A 517 5.56 12.76 -9.47
N ILE A 518 4.84 11.66 -9.31
CA ILE A 518 4.06 11.33 -8.12
C ILE A 518 4.61 10.05 -7.50
N LYS A 519 4.87 10.08 -6.19
CA LYS A 519 5.25 8.92 -5.38
C LYS A 519 4.57 9.04 -4.02
N ASP A 520 3.92 7.96 -3.57
CA ASP A 520 3.18 7.91 -2.31
C ASP A 520 2.18 9.09 -2.15
N GLU A 521 1.41 9.34 -3.21
CA GLU A 521 0.38 10.40 -3.32
C GLU A 521 0.92 11.84 -3.25
N ARG A 522 2.24 12.04 -3.34
CA ARG A 522 2.89 13.36 -3.28
C ARG A 522 3.71 13.61 -4.54
N MET A 523 3.79 14.89 -4.92
CA MET A 523 4.70 15.32 -5.98
C MET A 523 6.15 15.26 -5.48
N ILE A 524 7.02 14.65 -6.27
CA ILE A 524 8.47 14.53 -6.00
C ILE A 524 9.28 15.12 -7.15
N SER A 525 10.56 15.35 -6.90
CA SER A 525 11.53 15.78 -7.91
C SER A 525 12.16 14.60 -8.66
N ALA A 526 12.72 14.85 -9.84
CA ALA A 526 13.40 13.83 -10.63
C ALA A 526 14.59 13.15 -9.90
N HIS A 527 15.24 13.85 -8.97
CA HIS A 527 16.37 13.34 -8.20
C HIS A 527 15.98 12.24 -7.20
N GLU A 528 14.70 12.16 -6.84
CA GLU A 528 14.18 11.18 -5.88
C GLU A 528 13.84 9.85 -6.53
N LEU A 529 13.82 9.80 -7.87
CA LEU A 529 13.68 8.58 -8.65
C LEU A 529 14.94 7.72 -8.57
N LYS A 530 14.74 6.40 -8.51
CA LYS A 530 15.85 5.44 -8.37
C LYS A 530 15.77 4.37 -9.45
N ALA A 531 16.93 3.83 -9.82
CA ALA A 531 16.99 2.62 -10.63
C ALA A 531 16.19 1.50 -9.95
N GLY A 532 15.37 0.79 -10.72
CA GLY A 532 14.43 -0.22 -10.23
C GLY A 532 13.06 0.31 -9.83
N ASP A 533 12.85 1.63 -9.72
CA ASP A 533 11.50 2.18 -9.56
C ASP A 533 10.66 1.82 -10.79
N ARG A 534 9.43 1.34 -10.55
CA ARG A 534 8.48 1.06 -11.62
C ARG A 534 7.60 2.27 -11.87
N LEU A 535 7.30 2.54 -13.12
CA LEU A 535 6.57 3.71 -13.54
C LEU A 535 5.32 3.32 -14.32
N TYR A 536 4.22 4.00 -14.02
CA TYR A 536 3.08 4.18 -14.90
C TYR A 536 3.05 5.64 -15.35
N MET A 537 3.06 5.91 -16.65
CA MET A 537 3.20 7.27 -17.14
C MET A 537 2.28 7.60 -18.32
N VAL A 538 1.87 8.86 -18.35
CA VAL A 538 1.38 9.55 -19.54
C VAL A 538 2.55 10.32 -20.13
N ARG A 539 2.86 10.07 -21.41
CA ARG A 539 3.94 10.75 -22.12
C ARG A 539 3.51 11.21 -23.51
N ASN A 540 4.12 12.27 -23.99
CA ASN A 540 4.06 12.68 -25.39
C ASN A 540 5.42 12.41 -26.03
N ASP A 541 5.54 11.26 -26.68
CA ASP A 541 6.79 10.76 -27.23
C ASP A 541 7.94 10.73 -26.20
N PHE A 542 8.93 11.61 -26.32
CA PHE A 542 10.06 11.75 -25.42
C PHE A 542 9.71 12.49 -24.10
N GLU A 543 8.68 13.32 -24.08
CA GLU A 543 8.31 14.13 -22.91
C GLU A 543 7.39 13.35 -21.95
N GLY A 544 7.82 13.14 -20.71
CA GLY A 544 6.93 12.71 -19.64
C GLY A 544 5.98 13.85 -19.22
N LYS A 545 4.71 13.53 -19.00
CA LYS A 545 3.69 14.50 -18.55
C LYS A 545 3.20 14.19 -17.14
N ILE A 546 2.79 12.95 -16.92
CA ILE A 546 2.39 12.44 -15.60
C ILE A 546 3.15 11.14 -15.40
N ILE A 547 3.87 11.01 -14.30
CA ILE A 547 4.66 9.83 -13.96
C ILE A 547 4.28 9.42 -12.55
N ILE A 548 3.76 8.21 -12.40
CA ILE A 548 3.37 7.63 -11.12
C ILE A 548 4.32 6.49 -10.80
N VAL A 549 5.07 6.63 -9.70
CA VAL A 549 5.96 5.59 -9.18
C VAL A 549 5.12 4.55 -8.43
N LYS A 550 5.38 3.26 -8.69
CA LYS A 550 4.59 2.11 -8.18
C LYS A 550 5.24 1.36 -7.02
#